data_AF-A0A937MWZ6-F1
#
_entry.id   AF-A0A937MWZ6-F1
#
_cell.length_a   1.000
_cell.length_b   1.000
_cell.length_c   1.000
_cell.angle_alpha   90.00
_cell.angle_beta   90.00
_cell.angle_gamma   90.00
#
_symmetry.space_group_name_H-M   'P 1'
#
loop_
_entity.id
_entity.type
_entity.pdbx_description
1 polymer ?
#
loop_
_entity_poly.entity_id
_entity_poly.type
_entity_poly.pdbx_seq_one_letter_code
_entity_poly.pdbx_strand_id
1 'polypeptide(L)'
;MLAFAKDITQSQPKNSKESENDELKQYMEYQRKLNHERLVHHALDYAKNHLQLNIQKADGNEKQLNEYLRNAFPISHQFGNAEKIMLLLRKLSNGHNTSNNWYRMNAYYHALVYDSMKRFLKIYNQLILDAPDQAKEYAASEGIQIDFDDWVYLYFPDLDFHIGHNLGYTHYPFAKRNKAIEDKIEKSMQAGSSREEALKSVKDDYEMDDTTIKVLLGKPISAEDMELFYTSVENPIYEALTEVEDGRWGVMDGESLLDHSYYMGSHLKVWEWRKREEVEEEAESIMKELSKTSPK
;
A
#
# COMPACT_ATOMS: atom_id res chain seq x y z
N MET A 1 15.89 6.55 -2.83
CA MET A 1 14.96 5.50 -2.46
C MET A 1 13.82 6.15 -1.69
N LEU A 2 12.58 5.76 -1.96
CA LEU A 2 11.46 6.19 -1.12
C LEU A 2 11.45 5.36 0.17
N ALA A 3 11.25 6.02 1.31
CA ALA A 3 11.15 5.36 2.60
C ALA A 3 9.73 4.83 2.84
N PHE A 4 9.64 3.54 3.07
CA PHE A 4 8.43 2.82 3.49
C PHE A 4 8.52 2.43 4.97
N ALA A 5 7.52 1.75 5.52
CA ALA A 5 7.56 1.21 6.88
C ALA A 5 8.62 0.12 7.07
N LYS A 6 9.04 -0.54 5.99
CA LYS A 6 10.14 -1.50 5.95
C LYS A 6 11.05 -1.20 4.78
N ASP A 7 12.28 -1.69 4.84
CA ASP A 7 13.25 -1.57 3.77
C ASP A 7 12.82 -2.40 2.55
N ILE A 8 12.38 -1.72 1.48
CA ILE A 8 11.96 -2.33 0.21
C ILE A 8 13.14 -2.81 -0.66
N THR A 9 14.38 -2.51 -0.28
CA THR A 9 15.59 -3.02 -0.95
C THR A 9 16.02 -4.38 -0.39
N GLN A 10 15.47 -4.79 0.76
CA GLN A 10 15.69 -6.11 1.33
C GLN A 10 14.99 -7.17 0.48
N SER A 11 15.75 -7.92 -0.30
CA SER A 11 15.25 -8.98 -1.19
C SER A 11 15.25 -10.36 -0.54
N GLN A 12 15.88 -10.52 0.63
CA GLN A 12 15.96 -11.79 1.35
C GLN A 12 15.53 -11.59 2.80
N PRO A 13 14.27 -11.17 3.06
CA PRO A 13 13.76 -11.07 4.41
C PRO A 13 13.83 -12.43 5.11
N LYS A 14 14.16 -12.40 6.40
CA LYS A 14 14.25 -13.57 7.29
C LYS A 14 13.40 -13.32 8.52
N ASN A 15 12.82 -14.37 9.05
CA ASN A 15 12.13 -14.38 10.33
C ASN A 15 12.71 -15.49 11.22
N SER A 16 12.87 -15.19 12.51
CA SER A 16 13.48 -16.11 13.48
C SER A 16 12.70 -17.41 13.69
N LYS A 17 11.39 -17.43 13.41
CA LYS A 17 10.49 -18.57 13.65
C LYS A 17 10.11 -19.38 12.42
N GLU A 18 10.76 -19.14 11.27
CA GLU A 18 10.48 -19.87 10.03
C GLU A 18 10.69 -21.40 10.14
N SER A 19 11.61 -21.85 11.00
CA SER A 19 11.85 -23.29 11.20
C SER A 19 10.80 -24.00 12.05
N GLU A 20 9.98 -23.22 12.78
CA GLU A 20 9.01 -23.73 13.76
C GLU A 20 7.58 -23.67 13.23
N ASN A 21 7.33 -22.92 12.15
CA ASN A 21 6.02 -22.70 11.58
C ASN A 21 6.07 -22.79 10.04
N ASP A 22 5.53 -23.89 9.49
CA ASP A 22 5.49 -24.15 8.05
C ASP A 22 4.67 -23.10 7.26
N GLU A 23 3.59 -22.57 7.85
CA GLU A 23 2.78 -21.51 7.23
C GLU A 23 3.58 -20.21 7.10
N LEU A 24 4.28 -19.83 8.16
CA LEU A 24 5.19 -18.69 8.15
C LEU A 24 6.32 -18.90 7.14
N LYS A 25 6.90 -20.10 7.08
CA LYS A 25 7.94 -20.44 6.11
C LYS A 25 7.47 -20.23 4.67
N GLN A 26 6.29 -20.76 4.32
CA GLN A 26 5.70 -20.58 2.99
C GLN A 26 5.44 -19.09 2.68
N TYR A 27 4.95 -18.35 3.66
CA TYR A 27 4.74 -16.91 3.52
C TYR A 27 6.06 -16.15 3.29
N MET A 28 7.12 -16.49 4.00
CA MET A 28 8.44 -15.88 3.81
C MET A 28 9.06 -16.27 2.46
N GLU A 29 8.84 -17.49 1.97
CA GLU A 29 9.19 -17.89 0.60
C GLU A 29 8.42 -17.07 -0.45
N TYR A 30 7.15 -16.76 -0.22
CA TYR A 30 6.39 -15.82 -1.06
C TYR A 30 7.01 -14.42 -1.04
N GLN A 31 7.33 -13.86 0.14
CA GLN A 31 7.95 -12.53 0.25
C GLN A 31 9.30 -12.47 -0.49
N ARG A 32 10.11 -13.53 -0.41
CA ARG A 32 11.40 -13.63 -1.11
C ARG A 32 11.31 -13.69 -2.64
N LYS A 33 10.12 -13.97 -3.20
CA LYS A 33 9.86 -13.95 -4.66
C LYS A 33 9.47 -12.57 -5.17
N LEU A 34 9.32 -11.58 -4.29
CA LEU A 34 8.90 -10.22 -4.64
C LEU A 34 10.11 -9.29 -4.72
N ASN A 35 10.11 -8.42 -5.73
CA ASN A 35 11.06 -7.32 -5.82
C ASN A 35 10.34 -6.01 -5.54
N HIS A 36 10.31 -5.60 -4.26
CA HIS A 36 9.54 -4.45 -3.81
C HIS A 36 10.04 -3.13 -4.40
N GLU A 37 11.35 -2.97 -4.58
CA GLU A 37 11.93 -1.81 -5.27
C GLU A 37 11.43 -1.68 -6.72
N ARG A 38 11.49 -2.79 -7.49
CA ARG A 38 11.00 -2.83 -8.87
C ARG A 38 9.50 -2.60 -8.94
N LEU A 39 8.76 -3.17 -8.01
CA LEU A 39 7.32 -3.00 -7.90
C LEU A 39 6.94 -1.51 -7.78
N VAL A 40 7.54 -0.78 -6.84
CA VAL A 40 7.29 0.65 -6.65
C VAL A 40 7.74 1.45 -7.89
N HIS A 41 8.91 1.12 -8.45
CA HIS A 41 9.42 1.78 -9.66
C HIS A 41 8.42 1.68 -10.81
N HIS A 42 7.96 0.47 -11.13
CA HIS A 42 7.04 0.24 -12.25
C HIS A 42 5.65 0.79 -12.00
N ALA A 43 5.17 0.79 -10.75
CA ALA A 43 3.91 1.43 -10.41
C ALA A 43 3.93 2.94 -10.68
N LEU A 44 4.99 3.62 -10.25
CA LEU A 44 5.17 5.06 -10.47
C LEU A 44 5.35 5.39 -11.95
N ASP A 45 6.16 4.61 -12.66
CA ASP A 45 6.39 4.82 -14.08
C ASP A 45 5.11 4.59 -14.91
N TYR A 46 4.38 3.53 -14.61
CA TYR A 46 3.08 3.24 -15.22
C TYR A 46 2.10 4.40 -14.99
N ALA A 47 1.94 4.86 -13.74
CA ALA A 47 1.04 5.95 -13.40
C ALA A 47 1.40 7.25 -14.14
N LYS A 48 2.69 7.60 -14.18
CA LYS A 48 3.23 8.79 -14.86
C LYS A 48 2.97 8.71 -16.36
N ASN A 49 3.36 7.62 -17.01
CA ASN A 49 3.24 7.47 -18.46
C ASN A 49 1.77 7.47 -18.89
N HIS A 50 0.90 6.76 -18.17
CA HIS A 50 -0.53 6.74 -18.49
C HIS A 50 -1.21 8.09 -18.24
N LEU A 51 -0.83 8.83 -17.20
CA LEU A 51 -1.34 10.19 -17.00
C LEU A 51 -0.91 11.10 -18.15
N GLN A 52 0.37 11.06 -18.57
CA GLN A 52 0.85 11.86 -19.69
C GLN A 52 0.10 11.56 -20.99
N LEU A 53 -0.12 10.27 -21.30
CA LEU A 53 -0.88 9.85 -22.47
C LEU A 53 -2.32 10.36 -22.42
N ASN A 54 -2.97 10.37 -21.25
CA ASN A 54 -4.35 10.84 -21.13
C ASN A 54 -4.46 12.37 -21.16
N ILE A 55 -3.46 13.11 -20.67
CA ILE A 55 -3.37 14.56 -20.87
C ILE A 55 -3.31 14.88 -22.37
N GLN A 56 -2.47 14.16 -23.13
CA GLN A 56 -2.34 14.35 -24.57
C GLN A 56 -3.64 13.97 -25.32
N LYS A 57 -4.25 12.83 -24.98
CA LYS A 57 -5.49 12.34 -25.61
C LYS A 57 -6.70 13.22 -25.32
N ALA A 58 -6.74 13.86 -24.15
CA ALA A 58 -7.84 14.75 -23.80
C ALA A 58 -7.84 16.00 -24.68
N ASP A 59 -6.69 16.44 -25.20
CA ASP A 59 -6.56 17.60 -26.10
C ASP A 59 -7.33 18.84 -25.61
N GLY A 60 -7.14 19.18 -24.33
CA GLY A 60 -7.83 20.30 -23.68
C GLY A 60 -9.25 19.98 -23.16
N ASN A 61 -9.78 18.78 -23.36
CA ASN A 61 -11.05 18.35 -22.79
C ASN A 61 -10.94 18.04 -21.29
N GLU A 62 -11.19 19.05 -20.45
CA GLU A 62 -11.12 18.93 -19.00
C GLU A 62 -12.06 17.87 -18.42
N LYS A 63 -13.24 17.67 -19.00
CA LYS A 63 -14.22 16.70 -18.48
C LYS A 63 -13.68 15.26 -18.61
N GLN A 64 -13.15 14.93 -19.79
CA GLN A 64 -12.55 13.62 -20.05
C GLN A 64 -11.33 13.39 -19.16
N LEU A 65 -10.48 14.41 -18.98
CA LEU A 65 -9.31 14.31 -18.12
C LEU A 65 -9.70 14.12 -16.65
N ASN A 66 -10.70 14.85 -16.15
CA ASN A 66 -11.19 14.71 -14.78
C ASN A 66 -11.83 13.34 -14.53
N GLU A 67 -12.54 12.77 -15.51
CA GLU A 67 -13.06 11.41 -15.42
C GLU A 67 -11.94 10.37 -15.34
N TYR A 68 -10.89 10.52 -16.16
CA TYR A 68 -9.70 9.69 -16.06
C TYR A 68 -9.04 9.81 -14.68
N LEU A 69 -8.86 11.04 -14.16
CA LEU A 69 -8.23 11.26 -12.84
C LEU A 69 -9.01 10.58 -11.71
N ARG A 70 -10.34 10.69 -11.70
CA ARG A 70 -11.19 10.04 -10.69
C ARG A 70 -11.04 8.53 -10.66
N ASN A 71 -10.91 7.92 -11.85
CA ASN A 71 -10.78 6.48 -11.99
C ASN A 71 -9.34 5.98 -11.73
N ALA A 72 -8.34 6.73 -12.17
CA ALA A 72 -6.94 6.34 -12.06
C ALA A 72 -6.32 6.68 -10.69
N PHE A 73 -6.84 7.71 -10.02
CA PHE A 73 -6.33 8.27 -8.77
C PHE A 73 -7.47 8.58 -7.80
N PRO A 74 -8.23 7.56 -7.32
CA PRO A 74 -9.46 7.77 -6.54
C PRO A 74 -9.26 8.58 -5.25
N ILE A 75 -8.06 8.58 -4.67
CA ILE A 75 -7.73 9.41 -3.50
C ILE A 75 -7.08 10.70 -3.97
N SER A 76 -6.06 10.59 -4.83
CA SER A 76 -5.18 11.73 -5.14
C SER A 76 -5.82 12.81 -5.99
N HIS A 77 -6.87 12.48 -6.75
CA HIS A 77 -7.64 13.48 -7.50
C HIS A 77 -8.37 14.49 -6.59
N GLN A 78 -8.58 14.16 -5.30
CA GLN A 78 -9.29 15.02 -4.37
C GLN A 78 -8.49 16.26 -3.99
N PHE A 79 -7.16 16.18 -4.05
CA PHE A 79 -6.25 17.28 -3.69
C PHE A 79 -5.34 17.77 -4.83
N GLY A 80 -5.34 17.08 -5.98
CA GLY A 80 -4.47 17.38 -7.11
C GLY A 80 -5.20 17.31 -8.47
N ASN A 81 -4.93 18.27 -9.35
CA ASN A 81 -5.28 18.19 -10.76
C ASN A 81 -4.19 17.40 -11.53
N ALA A 82 -4.37 17.22 -12.85
CA ALA A 82 -3.43 16.46 -13.68
C ALA A 82 -1.99 17.00 -13.62
N GLU A 83 -1.80 18.32 -13.64
CA GLU A 83 -0.47 18.95 -13.56
C GLU A 83 0.19 18.69 -12.21
N LYS A 84 -0.54 18.87 -11.11
CA LYS A 84 -0.04 18.62 -9.76
C LYS A 84 0.29 17.15 -9.55
N ILE A 85 -0.60 16.24 -9.94
CA ILE A 85 -0.34 14.79 -9.83
C ILE A 85 0.89 14.40 -10.66
N MET A 86 1.03 14.93 -11.88
CA MET A 86 2.20 14.71 -12.73
C MET A 86 3.50 15.20 -12.06
N LEU A 87 3.48 16.38 -11.43
CA LEU A 87 4.62 16.92 -10.71
C LEU A 87 5.03 16.02 -9.53
N LEU A 88 4.05 15.58 -8.73
CA LEU A 88 4.30 14.68 -7.60
C LEU A 88 4.84 13.32 -8.07
N LEU A 89 4.28 12.74 -9.14
CA LEU A 89 4.77 11.49 -9.74
C LEU A 89 6.23 11.60 -10.21
N ARG A 90 6.62 12.76 -10.78
CA ARG A 90 8.01 13.02 -11.18
C ARG A 90 8.93 13.09 -9.96
N LYS A 91 8.52 13.79 -8.89
CA LYS A 91 9.28 13.85 -7.64
C LYS A 91 9.43 12.47 -7.00
N LEU A 92 8.36 11.68 -6.92
CA LEU A 92 8.39 10.29 -6.45
C LEU A 92 9.33 9.43 -7.30
N SER A 93 9.21 9.49 -8.62
CA SER A 93 10.07 8.71 -9.54
C SER A 93 11.56 9.05 -9.35
N ASN A 94 11.88 10.35 -9.26
CA ASN A 94 13.25 10.81 -9.05
C ASN A 94 13.79 10.41 -7.67
N GLY A 95 12.98 10.58 -6.62
CA GLY A 95 13.33 10.19 -5.25
C GLY A 95 13.55 8.69 -5.13
N HIS A 96 12.69 7.88 -5.76
CA HIS A 96 12.81 6.42 -5.79
C HIS A 96 14.11 5.96 -6.44
N ASN A 97 14.44 6.51 -7.61
CA ASN A 97 15.61 6.14 -8.40
C ASN A 97 16.96 6.67 -7.85
N THR A 98 16.96 7.35 -6.69
CA THR A 98 18.20 7.84 -6.07
C THR A 98 18.77 6.78 -5.11
N SER A 99 19.82 6.06 -5.48
CA SER A 99 20.34 4.93 -4.67
C SER A 99 20.98 5.34 -3.33
N ASN A 100 21.51 6.57 -3.23
CA ASN A 100 22.33 6.98 -2.08
C ASN A 100 21.58 7.79 -1.02
N ASN A 101 20.32 8.15 -1.30
CA ASN A 101 19.52 9.02 -0.43
C ASN A 101 18.16 8.36 -0.19
N TRP A 102 17.66 8.46 1.04
CA TRP A 102 16.30 8.04 1.36
C TRP A 102 15.40 9.27 1.47
N TYR A 103 14.13 9.09 1.14
CA TYR A 103 13.15 10.18 1.14
C TYR A 103 11.89 9.75 1.87
N ARG A 104 11.60 10.42 3.00
CA ARG A 104 10.33 10.27 3.71
C ARG A 104 9.21 10.97 2.95
N MET A 105 8.12 10.24 2.78
CA MET A 105 6.89 10.71 2.16
C MET A 105 5.95 11.31 3.21
N ASN A 106 5.14 12.26 2.79
CA ASN A 106 4.01 12.78 3.57
C ASN A 106 2.70 12.12 3.10
N ALA A 107 1.56 12.49 3.68
CA ALA A 107 0.28 11.86 3.39
C ALA A 107 -0.16 12.00 1.93
N TYR A 108 0.14 13.12 1.27
CA TYR A 108 -0.15 13.32 -0.16
C TYR A 108 0.62 12.34 -1.03
N TYR A 109 1.90 12.12 -0.71
CA TYR A 109 2.74 11.16 -1.42
C TYR A 109 2.33 9.71 -1.13
N HIS A 110 1.99 9.37 0.11
CA HIS A 110 1.46 8.04 0.44
C HIS A 110 0.17 7.74 -0.31
N ALA A 111 -0.78 8.68 -0.36
CA ALA A 111 -2.01 8.54 -1.14
C ALA A 111 -1.74 8.27 -2.64
N LEU A 112 -0.79 9.01 -3.22
CA LEU A 112 -0.44 8.86 -4.63
C LEU A 112 0.30 7.54 -4.94
N VAL A 113 1.19 7.11 -4.05
CA VAL A 113 1.83 5.79 -4.15
C VAL A 113 0.79 4.69 -4.03
N TYR A 114 -0.16 4.80 -3.09
CA TYR A 114 -1.24 3.83 -2.91
C TYR A 114 -2.08 3.67 -4.19
N ASP A 115 -2.57 4.78 -4.75
CA ASP A 115 -3.32 4.79 -6.01
C ASP A 115 -2.52 4.16 -7.16
N SER A 116 -1.24 4.53 -7.28
CA SER A 116 -0.34 4.05 -8.34
C SER A 116 -0.09 2.55 -8.24
N MET A 117 0.21 2.06 -7.04
CA MET A 117 0.48 0.65 -6.74
C MET A 117 -0.76 -0.21 -6.98
N LYS A 118 -1.92 0.19 -6.44
CA LYS A 118 -3.18 -0.55 -6.59
C LYS A 118 -3.53 -0.76 -8.06
N ARG A 119 -3.40 0.30 -8.85
CA ARG A 119 -3.70 0.26 -10.29
C ARG A 119 -2.69 -0.59 -11.06
N PHE A 120 -1.39 -0.42 -10.79
CA PHE A 120 -0.36 -1.18 -11.48
C PHE A 120 -0.45 -2.67 -11.17
N LEU A 121 -0.64 -3.05 -9.91
CA LEU A 121 -0.72 -4.46 -9.51
C LEU A 121 -1.90 -5.18 -10.13
N LYS A 122 -3.06 -4.53 -10.26
CA LYS A 122 -4.19 -5.09 -11.00
C LYS A 122 -3.80 -5.50 -12.43
N ILE A 123 -2.98 -4.68 -13.09
CA ILE A 123 -2.56 -4.91 -14.48
C ILE A 123 -1.44 -5.92 -14.55
N TYR A 124 -0.43 -5.80 -13.68
CA TYR A 124 0.69 -6.71 -13.61
C TYR A 124 0.24 -8.14 -13.28
N ASN A 125 -0.67 -8.31 -12.32
CA ASN A 125 -1.22 -9.63 -11.99
C ASN A 125 -2.05 -10.24 -13.11
N GLN A 126 -2.70 -9.42 -13.93
CA GLN A 126 -3.37 -9.90 -15.14
C GLN A 126 -2.34 -10.28 -16.21
N LEU A 127 -1.27 -9.50 -16.36
CA LEU A 127 -0.18 -9.77 -17.30
C LEU A 127 0.55 -11.08 -16.99
N ILE A 128 0.71 -11.42 -15.70
CA ILE A 128 1.26 -12.71 -15.27
C ILE A 128 0.45 -13.89 -15.82
N LEU A 129 -0.88 -13.75 -15.91
CA LEU A 129 -1.76 -14.80 -16.41
C LEU A 129 -1.78 -14.83 -17.95
N ASP A 130 -1.90 -13.66 -18.56
CA ASP A 130 -2.17 -13.54 -20.00
C ASP A 130 -0.90 -13.61 -20.86
N ALA A 131 0.21 -13.06 -20.37
CA ALA A 131 1.50 -13.00 -21.07
C ALA A 131 2.69 -13.08 -20.10
N PRO A 132 2.96 -14.25 -19.51
CA PRO A 132 4.02 -14.44 -18.51
C PRO A 132 5.40 -13.94 -18.95
N ASP A 133 5.73 -14.09 -20.23
CA ASP A 133 7.03 -13.64 -20.77
C ASP A 133 7.18 -12.12 -20.78
N GLN A 134 6.08 -11.39 -21.01
CA GLN A 134 6.08 -9.92 -20.87
C GLN A 134 6.13 -9.51 -19.40
N ALA A 135 5.44 -10.24 -18.51
CA ALA A 135 5.49 -9.96 -17.08
C ALA A 135 6.93 -10.08 -16.52
N LYS A 136 7.71 -11.04 -17.01
CA LYS A 136 9.13 -11.21 -16.62
C LYS A 136 9.99 -9.98 -16.90
N GLU A 137 9.67 -9.17 -17.91
CA GLU A 137 10.42 -7.96 -18.25
C GLU A 137 10.37 -6.90 -17.14
N TYR A 138 9.31 -6.91 -16.32
CA TYR A 138 9.19 -6.02 -15.16
C TYR A 138 10.08 -6.46 -13.99
N ALA A 139 10.47 -7.73 -13.92
CA ALA A 139 11.24 -8.31 -12.82
C ALA A 139 10.69 -7.94 -11.41
N ALA A 140 9.36 -7.76 -11.29
CA ALA A 140 8.70 -7.35 -10.05
C ALA A 140 8.36 -8.56 -9.15
N SER A 141 8.23 -9.74 -9.73
CA SER A 141 8.09 -11.01 -9.02
C SER A 141 8.63 -12.19 -9.83
N GLU A 142 8.90 -13.32 -9.18
CA GLU A 142 9.29 -14.58 -9.84
C GLU A 142 8.08 -15.31 -10.47
N GLY A 143 7.33 -14.61 -11.32
CA GLY A 143 6.17 -15.16 -12.04
C GLY A 143 4.93 -15.43 -11.16
N ILE A 144 4.91 -14.89 -9.95
CA ILE A 144 3.77 -15.02 -9.02
C ILE A 144 2.97 -13.72 -8.95
N GLN A 145 1.66 -13.83 -8.76
CA GLN A 145 0.80 -12.68 -8.51
C GLN A 145 1.17 -12.03 -7.17
N ILE A 146 1.09 -10.70 -7.13
CA ILE A 146 1.42 -9.91 -5.95
C ILE A 146 0.12 -9.47 -5.29
N ASP A 147 -0.02 -9.81 -4.02
CA ASP A 147 -1.14 -9.32 -3.22
C ASP A 147 -0.90 -7.86 -2.80
N PHE A 148 -1.76 -6.95 -3.27
CA PHE A 148 -1.67 -5.54 -2.94
C PHE A 148 -1.99 -5.28 -1.47
N ASP A 149 -2.96 -5.99 -0.90
CA ASP A 149 -3.43 -5.71 0.45
C ASP A 149 -2.40 -6.16 1.49
N ASP A 150 -1.77 -7.32 1.24
CA ASP A 150 -0.60 -7.80 1.98
C ASP A 150 0.58 -6.83 1.89
N TRP A 151 0.89 -6.35 0.68
CA TRP A 151 1.99 -5.41 0.49
C TRP A 151 1.75 -4.10 1.24
N VAL A 152 0.54 -3.57 1.18
CA VAL A 152 0.14 -2.37 1.93
C VAL A 152 0.28 -2.61 3.43
N TYR A 153 -0.20 -3.75 3.93
CA TYR A 153 -0.09 -4.10 5.34
C TYR A 153 1.35 -4.08 5.86
N LEU A 154 2.30 -4.59 5.06
CA LEU A 154 3.70 -4.68 5.48
C LEU A 154 4.49 -3.37 5.30
N TYR A 155 4.22 -2.60 4.25
CA TYR A 155 5.11 -1.52 3.80
C TYR A 155 4.54 -0.11 3.96
N PHE A 156 3.23 0.09 4.14
CA PHE A 156 2.73 1.41 4.50
C PHE A 156 2.82 1.67 6.01
N PRO A 157 3.21 2.87 6.44
CA PRO A 157 3.29 3.20 7.87
C PRO A 157 1.90 3.28 8.52
N ASP A 158 0.93 3.83 7.80
CA ASP A 158 -0.47 3.94 8.16
C ASP A 158 -1.32 4.14 6.89
N LEU A 159 -2.64 4.15 7.07
CA LEU A 159 -3.61 4.55 6.03
C LEU A 159 -4.54 5.64 6.57
N ASP A 160 -4.02 6.57 7.38
CA ASP A 160 -4.84 7.61 8.02
C ASP A 160 -5.44 8.57 6.98
N PHE A 161 -4.83 8.69 5.79
CA PHE A 161 -5.41 9.42 4.66
C PHE A 161 -6.69 8.79 4.07
N HIS A 162 -7.07 7.59 4.54
CA HIS A 162 -8.34 6.93 4.22
C HIS A 162 -9.42 7.09 5.30
N ILE A 163 -9.20 7.87 6.37
CA ILE A 163 -10.22 8.05 7.42
C ILE A 163 -11.53 8.59 6.80
N GLY A 164 -12.65 7.95 7.13
CA GLY A 164 -13.96 8.21 6.49
C GLY A 164 -14.24 7.37 5.24
N HIS A 165 -13.32 6.51 4.82
CA HIS A 165 -13.49 5.55 3.74
C HIS A 165 -13.35 4.12 4.24
N ASN A 166 -14.17 3.21 3.70
CA ASN A 166 -14.10 1.80 4.05
C ASN A 166 -12.87 1.16 3.39
N LEU A 167 -11.90 0.77 4.23
CA LEU A 167 -10.67 0.08 3.81
C LEU A 167 -10.86 -1.42 3.51
N GLY A 168 -12.08 -1.96 3.66
CA GLY A 168 -12.32 -3.40 3.59
C GLY A 168 -11.74 -4.14 4.79
N TYR A 169 -11.98 -5.45 4.86
CA TYR A 169 -11.52 -6.30 5.98
C TYR A 169 -10.04 -6.71 5.86
N THR A 170 -9.43 -6.56 4.67
CA THR A 170 -8.06 -6.99 4.36
C THR A 170 -6.99 -6.13 5.02
N HIS A 171 -7.35 -4.93 5.49
CA HIS A 171 -6.48 -4.02 6.23
C HIS A 171 -6.85 -3.89 7.71
N TYR A 172 -7.20 -4.99 8.39
CA TYR A 172 -7.81 -4.93 9.73
C TYR A 172 -7.11 -4.01 10.75
N PRO A 173 -5.76 -4.02 10.91
CA PRO A 173 -5.11 -3.12 11.87
C PRO A 173 -5.28 -1.63 11.52
N PHE A 174 -5.14 -1.27 10.25
CA PHE A 174 -5.38 0.10 9.78
C PHE A 174 -6.88 0.47 9.86
N ALA A 175 -7.77 -0.44 9.52
CA ALA A 175 -9.22 -0.23 9.63
C ALA A 175 -9.65 0.00 11.09
N LYS A 176 -9.09 -0.77 12.03
CA LYS A 176 -9.34 -0.59 13.47
C LYS A 176 -8.84 0.76 13.97
N ARG A 177 -7.63 1.18 13.56
CA ARG A 177 -7.08 2.51 13.87
C ARG A 177 -7.96 3.62 13.28
N ASN A 178 -8.24 3.56 11.98
CA ASN A 178 -9.08 4.55 11.30
C ASN A 178 -10.46 4.65 11.93
N LYS A 179 -11.06 3.51 12.34
CA LYS A 179 -12.37 3.52 13.01
C LYS A 179 -12.30 4.17 14.38
N ALA A 180 -11.26 3.89 15.17
CA ALA A 180 -11.07 4.54 16.47
C ALA A 180 -10.90 6.06 16.35
N ILE A 181 -10.15 6.51 15.33
CA ILE A 181 -9.99 7.94 15.04
C ILE A 181 -11.32 8.56 14.58
N GLU A 182 -12.01 7.90 13.64
CA GLU A 182 -13.32 8.33 13.13
C GLU A 182 -14.34 8.48 14.27
N ASP A 183 -14.45 7.50 15.17
CA ASP A 183 -15.38 7.54 16.30
C ASP A 183 -15.07 8.70 17.27
N LYS A 184 -13.78 9.04 17.47
CA LYS A 184 -13.39 10.21 18.27
C LYS A 184 -13.73 11.52 17.56
N ILE A 185 -13.49 11.61 16.26
CA ILE A 185 -13.85 12.78 15.44
C ILE A 185 -15.37 12.99 15.48
N GLU A 186 -16.16 11.94 15.28
CA GLU A 186 -17.63 11.99 15.33
C GLU A 186 -18.14 12.47 16.69
N LYS A 187 -17.58 11.96 17.80
CA LYS A 187 -17.93 12.43 19.16
C LYS A 187 -17.62 13.91 19.35
N SER A 188 -16.45 14.38 18.90
CA SER A 188 -16.09 15.80 18.98
C SER A 188 -17.02 16.67 18.15
N MET A 189 -17.41 16.22 16.95
CA MET A 189 -18.34 16.93 16.09
C MET A 189 -19.77 16.96 16.67
N GLN A 190 -20.22 15.87 17.30
CA GLN A 190 -21.50 15.83 18.03
C GLN A 190 -21.50 16.77 19.24
N ALA A 191 -20.34 17.03 19.84
CA ALA A 191 -20.17 18.02 20.90
C ALA A 191 -20.10 19.48 20.39
N GLY A 192 -20.21 19.71 19.07
CA GLY A 192 -20.31 21.02 18.44
C GLY A 192 -19.01 21.54 17.80
N SER A 193 -17.93 20.77 17.79
CA SER A 193 -16.70 21.15 17.07
C SER A 193 -16.88 21.05 15.56
N SER A 194 -16.18 21.90 14.81
CA SER A 194 -16.01 21.71 13.36
C SER A 194 -15.16 20.47 13.05
N ARG A 195 -15.24 19.96 11.82
CA ARG A 195 -14.42 18.80 11.38
C ARG A 195 -12.92 19.08 11.49
N GLU A 196 -12.48 20.31 11.19
CA GLU A 196 -11.07 20.68 11.30
C GLU A 196 -10.60 20.72 12.76
N GLU A 197 -11.41 21.24 13.68
CA GLU A 197 -11.08 21.23 15.12
C GLU A 197 -11.05 19.80 15.67
N ALA A 198 -11.99 18.95 15.27
CA ALA A 198 -12.05 17.55 15.65
C ALA A 198 -10.84 16.74 15.12
N LEU A 199 -10.39 17.00 13.90
CA LEU A 199 -9.16 16.38 13.37
C LEU A 199 -7.91 16.86 14.10
N LYS A 200 -7.85 18.15 14.46
CA LYS A 200 -6.72 18.69 15.23
C LYS A 200 -6.65 18.14 16.65
N SER A 201 -7.79 17.88 17.28
CA SER A 201 -7.84 17.38 18.67
C SER A 201 -7.35 15.94 18.81
N VAL A 202 -7.47 15.13 17.75
CA VAL A 202 -6.96 13.74 17.74
C VAL A 202 -5.55 13.62 17.18
N LYS A 203 -4.95 14.70 16.69
CA LYS A 203 -3.65 14.66 16.00
C LYS A 203 -2.55 14.06 16.88
N ASP A 204 -2.36 14.61 18.07
CA ASP A 204 -1.26 14.22 18.96
C ASP A 204 -1.49 12.83 19.59
N ASP A 205 -2.76 12.51 19.91
CA ASP A 205 -3.19 11.21 20.44
C ASP A 205 -2.81 10.03 19.53
N TYR A 206 -2.79 10.27 18.22
CA TYR A 206 -2.52 9.26 17.19
C TYR A 206 -1.24 9.53 16.41
N GLU A 207 -0.47 10.56 16.76
CA GLU A 207 0.75 10.95 16.04
C GLU A 207 0.52 11.22 14.54
N MET A 208 -0.63 11.82 14.19
CA MET A 208 -0.98 12.11 12.81
C MET A 208 -0.14 13.27 12.24
N ASP A 209 0.32 13.12 11.01
CA ASP A 209 1.01 14.19 10.29
C ASP A 209 0.05 15.34 9.91
N ASP A 210 0.56 16.58 9.88
CA ASP A 210 -0.24 17.74 9.49
C ASP A 210 -0.79 17.61 8.06
N THR A 211 -0.04 16.97 7.16
CA THR A 211 -0.50 16.70 5.79
C THR A 211 -1.65 15.71 5.75
N THR A 212 -1.74 14.77 6.69
CA THR A 212 -2.89 13.86 6.81
C THR A 212 -4.18 14.64 7.06
N ILE A 213 -4.15 15.60 7.99
CA ILE A 213 -5.30 16.47 8.26
C ILE A 213 -5.67 17.28 7.01
N LYS A 214 -4.68 17.82 6.29
CA LYS A 214 -4.92 18.56 5.05
C LYS A 214 -5.57 17.69 3.97
N VAL A 215 -5.11 16.45 3.79
CA VAL A 215 -5.70 15.47 2.86
C VAL A 215 -7.16 15.19 3.23
N LEU A 216 -7.45 14.88 4.50
CA LEU A 216 -8.79 14.56 4.99
C LEU A 216 -9.79 15.73 4.93
N LEU A 217 -9.28 16.95 4.86
CA LEU A 217 -10.06 18.17 4.67
C LEU A 217 -10.17 18.58 3.19
N GLY A 218 -9.53 17.85 2.26
CA GLY A 218 -9.49 18.20 0.84
C GLY A 218 -8.76 19.52 0.58
N LYS A 219 -7.82 19.91 1.45
CA LYS A 219 -7.07 21.17 1.29
C LYS A 219 -6.09 21.03 0.11
N PRO A 220 -5.96 22.07 -0.73
CA PRO A 220 -5.03 22.05 -1.85
C PRO A 220 -3.59 21.92 -1.34
N ILE A 221 -2.79 21.14 -2.06
CA ILE A 221 -1.37 20.96 -1.74
C ILE A 221 -0.60 22.29 -1.87
N SER A 222 0.16 22.65 -0.82
CA SER A 222 1.06 23.82 -0.79
C SER A 222 2.43 23.50 -1.40
N ALA A 223 3.30 24.50 -1.55
CA ALA A 223 4.65 24.29 -2.07
C ALA A 223 5.50 23.43 -1.13
N GLU A 224 5.37 23.65 0.17
CA GLU A 224 6.06 22.90 1.22
C GLU A 224 5.60 21.43 1.25
N ASP A 225 4.29 21.20 1.07
CA ASP A 225 3.72 19.85 1.01
C ASP A 225 4.17 19.06 -0.23
N MET A 226 4.73 19.73 -1.25
CA MET A 226 5.28 19.09 -2.45
C MET A 226 6.74 18.65 -2.27
N GLU A 227 7.37 18.86 -1.12
CA GLU A 227 8.76 18.41 -0.91
C GLU A 227 8.85 17.03 -0.28
N LEU A 228 9.84 16.26 -0.74
CA LEU A 228 10.22 14.99 -0.11
C LEU A 228 11.26 15.28 0.96
N PHE A 229 11.08 14.72 2.15
CA PHE A 229 11.99 14.96 3.27
C PHE A 229 13.19 14.02 3.19
N TYR A 230 14.39 14.57 3.10
CA TYR A 230 15.62 13.79 3.07
C TYR A 230 15.83 13.02 4.39
N THR A 231 16.19 11.75 4.27
CA THR A 231 16.71 10.92 5.36
C THR A 231 17.93 10.11 4.87
N SER A 232 18.78 9.66 5.79
CA SER A 232 20.07 9.05 5.47
C SER A 232 19.99 7.53 5.39
N VAL A 233 20.79 6.93 4.50
CA VAL A 233 21.09 5.49 4.51
C VAL A 233 21.84 5.08 5.78
N GLU A 234 22.68 5.98 6.31
CA GLU A 234 23.58 5.74 7.44
C GLU A 234 22.86 5.82 8.80
N ASN A 235 21.65 6.37 8.84
CA ASN A 235 20.79 6.39 10.03
C ASN A 235 19.46 5.72 9.64
N PRO A 236 19.44 4.37 9.59
CA PRO A 236 18.29 3.65 9.09
C PRO A 236 17.11 3.92 10.02
N ILE A 237 16.06 4.53 9.48
CA ILE A 237 14.75 4.68 10.14
C ILE A 237 14.11 3.33 10.56
N TYR A 238 14.77 2.22 10.23
CA TYR A 238 14.35 0.84 10.45
C TYR A 238 15.02 0.18 11.65
N GLU A 239 15.97 0.82 12.33
CA GLU A 239 16.70 0.22 13.45
C GLU A 239 15.74 -0.30 14.53
N ALA A 240 14.74 0.50 14.89
CA ALA A 240 13.69 0.16 15.85
C ALA A 240 12.84 -1.07 15.46
N LEU A 241 12.84 -1.49 14.18
CA LEU A 241 12.10 -2.69 13.76
C LEU A 241 12.82 -3.99 14.09
N THR A 242 14.15 -3.92 14.21
CA THR A 242 15.02 -5.08 14.45
C THR A 242 15.44 -5.25 15.90
N GLU A 243 15.28 -4.20 16.72
CA GLU A 243 15.51 -4.28 18.15
C GLU A 243 14.50 -5.24 18.80
N VAL A 244 15.01 -6.12 19.66
CA VAL A 244 14.21 -7.01 20.49
C VAL A 244 13.99 -6.28 21.81
N GLU A 245 12.81 -5.68 22.01
CA GLU A 245 12.47 -5.04 23.27
C GLU A 245 11.92 -6.05 24.27
N ASP A 246 12.36 -5.94 25.54
CA ASP A 246 11.69 -6.59 26.66
C ASP A 246 10.31 -5.91 26.88
N GLY A 247 9.27 -6.54 26.33
CA GLY A 247 7.89 -6.51 26.81
C GLY A 247 7.30 -5.17 27.25
N ARG A 248 7.13 -4.19 26.34
CA ARG A 248 6.14 -3.10 26.54
C ARG A 248 4.74 -3.46 26.04
N TRP A 249 4.65 -4.40 25.12
CA TRP A 249 3.40 -4.97 24.63
C TRP A 249 3.41 -6.45 24.99
N GLY A 250 2.60 -6.85 25.97
CA GLY A 250 2.62 -8.18 26.62
C GLY A 250 2.32 -9.42 25.75
N VAL A 251 2.57 -9.34 24.44
CA VAL A 251 2.52 -10.42 23.45
C VAL A 251 3.85 -10.54 22.66
N MET A 252 4.80 -9.62 22.86
CA MET A 252 6.07 -9.53 22.13
C MET A 252 7.30 -9.81 23.03
N ASP A 253 7.17 -10.63 24.07
CA ASP A 253 8.35 -10.99 24.90
C ASP A 253 9.38 -11.72 24.03
N GLY A 254 10.47 -11.01 23.70
CA GLY A 254 11.61 -11.55 22.94
C GLY A 254 11.44 -11.55 21.41
N GLU A 255 10.45 -10.87 20.83
CA GLU A 255 10.26 -10.74 19.38
C GLU A 255 10.49 -9.31 18.88
N SER A 256 11.13 -9.16 17.71
CA SER A 256 11.24 -7.87 17.03
C SER A 256 9.90 -7.48 16.38
N LEU A 257 9.66 -6.17 16.19
CA LEU A 257 8.48 -5.68 15.45
C LEU A 257 8.43 -6.24 14.02
N LEU A 258 9.60 -6.42 13.40
CA LEU A 258 9.71 -7.01 12.08
C LEU A 258 9.21 -8.46 12.06
N ASP A 259 9.68 -9.29 13.00
CA ASP A 259 9.24 -10.70 13.10
C ASP A 259 7.74 -10.80 13.36
N HIS A 260 7.23 -9.99 14.28
CA HIS A 260 5.81 -9.96 14.60
C HIS A 260 4.95 -9.58 13.38
N SER A 261 5.39 -8.59 12.61
CA SER A 261 4.65 -8.12 11.43
C SER A 261 4.54 -9.19 10.33
N TYR A 262 5.61 -9.98 10.10
CA TYR A 262 5.57 -11.10 9.16
C TYR A 262 4.73 -12.26 9.67
N TYR A 263 4.77 -12.55 10.97
CA TYR A 263 3.92 -13.56 11.61
C TYR A 263 2.42 -13.21 11.48
N MET A 264 2.06 -11.95 11.71
CA MET A 264 0.67 -11.50 11.53
C MET A 264 0.26 -11.52 10.05
N GLY A 265 1.16 -11.13 9.14
CA GLY A 265 0.95 -11.21 7.70
C GLY A 265 0.70 -12.64 7.22
N SER A 266 1.46 -13.62 7.73
CA SER A 266 1.29 -15.02 7.34
C SER A 266 -0.09 -15.56 7.70
N HIS A 267 -0.64 -15.18 8.87
CA HIS A 267 -1.97 -15.62 9.28
C HIS A 267 -3.07 -15.08 8.36
N LEU A 268 -2.98 -13.81 7.97
CA LEU A 268 -3.93 -13.19 7.05
C LEU A 268 -3.83 -13.83 5.66
N LYS A 269 -2.59 -13.99 5.15
CA LYS A 269 -2.34 -14.50 3.80
C LYS A 269 -2.72 -15.97 3.65
N VAL A 270 -2.35 -16.82 4.61
CA VAL A 270 -2.65 -18.26 4.57
C VAL A 270 -4.15 -18.50 4.68
N TRP A 271 -4.86 -17.68 5.47
CA TRP A 271 -6.32 -17.74 5.50
C TRP A 271 -6.95 -17.44 4.15
N GLU A 272 -6.44 -16.47 3.40
CA GLU A 272 -6.89 -16.20 2.02
C GLU A 272 -6.54 -17.33 1.05
N TRP A 273 -5.35 -17.92 1.15
CA TRP A 273 -4.95 -19.06 0.32
C TRP A 273 -5.85 -20.26 0.54
N ARG A 274 -6.12 -20.62 1.81
CA ARG A 274 -7.03 -21.72 2.16
C ARG A 274 -8.43 -21.51 1.62
N LYS A 275 -8.97 -20.28 1.75
CA LYS A 275 -10.28 -19.95 1.15
C LYS A 275 -10.30 -20.08 -0.37
N ARG A 276 -9.19 -19.73 -1.03
CA ARG A 276 -9.08 -19.87 -2.48
C ARG A 276 -9.03 -21.35 -2.89
N GLU A 277 -8.25 -22.16 -2.18
CA GLU A 277 -8.20 -23.62 -2.38
C GLU A 277 -9.59 -24.26 -2.18
N GLU A 278 -10.31 -23.91 -1.12
CA GLU A 278 -11.69 -24.39 -0.86
C GLU A 278 -12.64 -24.05 -2.01
N VAL A 279 -12.57 -22.82 -2.55
CA VAL A 279 -13.41 -22.38 -3.68
C VAL A 279 -13.00 -23.07 -4.98
N GLU A 280 -11.72 -23.28 -5.22
CA GLU A 280 -11.21 -23.99 -6.40
C GLU A 280 -11.62 -25.48 -6.36
N GLU A 281 -11.52 -26.14 -5.21
CA GLU A 281 -12.02 -27.51 -5.00
C GLU A 281 -13.53 -27.62 -5.22
N GLU A 282 -14.31 -26.65 -4.72
CA GLU A 282 -15.75 -26.60 -4.92
C GLU A 282 -16.11 -26.40 -6.41
N ALA A 283 -15.41 -25.50 -7.09
CA ALA A 283 -15.58 -25.25 -8.52
C ALA A 283 -15.21 -26.47 -9.39
N GLU A 284 -14.10 -27.15 -9.07
CA GLU A 284 -13.70 -28.40 -9.73
C GLU A 284 -14.71 -29.52 -9.48
N SER A 285 -15.24 -29.63 -8.27
CA SER A 285 -16.31 -30.58 -7.93
C SER A 285 -17.57 -30.34 -8.77
N ILE A 286 -18.03 -29.08 -8.86
CA ILE A 286 -19.18 -28.68 -9.67
C ILE A 286 -18.94 -28.98 -11.15
N MET A 287 -17.76 -28.64 -11.69
CA MET A 287 -17.37 -28.94 -13.08
C MET A 287 -17.38 -30.45 -13.36
N LYS A 288 -16.91 -31.26 -12.41
CA LYS A 288 -16.91 -32.73 -12.50
C LYS A 288 -18.32 -33.29 -12.48
N GLU A 289 -19.26 -32.73 -11.71
CA GLU A 289 -20.67 -33.13 -11.73
C GLU A 289 -21.41 -32.72 -13.01
N LEU A 290 -21.13 -31.51 -13.54
CA LEU A 290 -21.67 -31.04 -14.82
C LEU A 290 -21.17 -31.89 -16.01
N SER A 291 -19.93 -32.36 -15.95
CA SER A 291 -19.37 -33.27 -16.97
C SER A 291 -20.01 -34.67 -16.95
N LYS A 292 -20.56 -35.10 -15.80
CA LYS A 292 -21.28 -36.38 -15.66
C LYS A 292 -22.74 -36.30 -16.11
N THR A 293 -23.33 -35.10 -16.15
CA THR A 293 -24.75 -34.88 -16.46
C THR A 293 -25.00 -34.43 -17.90
N SER A 294 -23.95 -34.21 -18.71
CA SER A 294 -24.07 -33.94 -20.14
C SER A 294 -24.34 -35.24 -20.92
N PRO A 295 -25.53 -35.43 -21.56
CA PRO A 295 -25.77 -36.58 -22.42
C PRO A 295 -24.94 -36.46 -23.70
N LYS A 296 -24.40 -37.59 -24.17
CA LYS A 296 -23.85 -37.72 -25.53
C LYS A 296 -24.91 -37.51 -26.60
#